data_AF-A0A6G3T4W0-F1
#
_entry.id   AF-A0A6G3T4W0-F1
#
_cell.length_a   1.000
_cell.length_b   1.000
_cell.length_c   1.000
_cell.angle_alpha   90.00
_cell.angle_beta   90.00
_cell.angle_gamma   90.00
#
_symmetry.space_group_name_H-M   'P 1'
#
loop_
_entity.id
_entity.type
_entity.pdbx_description
1 polymer ?
#
loop_
_entity_poly.entity_id
_entity_poly.type
_entity_poly.pdbx_seq_one_letter_code
_entity_poly.pdbx_strand_id
1 'polypeptide(L)' 'MPKGYSLRFYLTAATAARAGDEMSGPALLLAGLAVTGSTTDASALLAGITVSAAVGGPLLGALLDRARRPGRL' A
#
# COMPACT_ATOMS: atom_id res chain seq x y z
N MET A 1 -0.86 12.10 27.87
CA MET A 1 -0.57 10.67 28.14
C MET A 1 -0.33 10.01 26.79
N PRO A 2 0.89 9.55 26.45
CA PRO A 2 1.02 8.75 25.26
C PRO A 2 0.26 7.44 25.54
N LYS A 3 -0.88 7.23 24.86
CA LYS A 3 -1.53 5.93 24.85
C LYS A 3 -0.52 4.98 24.21
N GLY A 4 0.20 4.22 25.04
CA GLY A 4 1.08 3.18 24.56
C GLY A 4 0.22 2.18 23.81
N TYR A 5 0.24 2.23 22.48
CA TYR A 5 -0.30 1.13 21.69
C TYR A 5 0.42 -0.12 22.15
N SER A 6 -0.34 -1.14 22.55
CA SER A 6 0.22 -2.43 22.93
C SER A 6 1.12 -2.90 21.78
N LEU A 7 2.40 -3.13 22.05
CA LEU A 7 3.37 -3.58 21.05
C LEU A 7 2.83 -4.77 20.24
N ARG A 8 2.06 -5.64 20.90
CA ARG A 8 1.38 -6.77 20.27
C ARG A 8 0.42 -6.32 19.18
N PHE A 9 -0.43 -5.33 19.46
CA PHE A 9 -1.37 -4.78 18.49
C PHE A 9 -0.64 -4.11 17.32
N TYR A 10 0.41 -3.34 17.61
CA TYR A 10 1.24 -2.72 16.57
C TYR A 10 1.84 -3.78 15.65
N LEU A 11 2.48 -4.81 16.20
CA LEU A 11 3.10 -5.88 15.41
C LEU A 11 2.07 -6.66 14.59
N THR A 12 0.90 -6.97 15.15
CA THR A 12 -0.17 -7.64 14.39
C THR A 12 -0.69 -6.79 13.25
N ALA A 13 -0.90 -5.49 13.48
CA ALA A 13 -1.36 -4.59 12.43
C ALA A 13 -0.30 -4.39 11.35
N ALA A 14 0.97 -4.21 11.74
CA ALA A 14 2.08 -4.04 10.80
C ALA A 14 2.32 -5.29 9.96
N THR A 15 2.29 -6.48 10.57
CA THR A 15 2.43 -7.74 9.85
C THR A 15 1.26 -8.01 8.91
N ALA A 16 0.02 -7.76 9.35
CA ALA A 16 -1.15 -7.88 8.50
C ALA A 16 -1.09 -6.92 7.30
N ALA A 17 -0.72 -5.66 7.53
CA ALA A 17 -0.56 -4.67 6.47
C ALA A 17 0.54 -5.09 5.49
N ARG A 18 1.68 -5.58 5.98
CA ARG A 18 2.78 -6.01 5.14
C ARG A 18 2.44 -7.26 4.31
N ALA A 19 1.78 -8.25 4.91
CA ALA A 19 1.31 -9.43 4.20
C ALA A 19 0.30 -9.05 3.11
N GLY A 20 -0.63 -8.14 3.40
CA GLY A 20 -1.58 -7.62 2.42
C GLY A 20 -0.88 -6.93 1.24
N ASP A 21 0.11 -6.09 1.53
CA ASP A 21 0.90 -5.40 0.50
C ASP A 21 1.63 -6.39 -0.43
N GLU A 22 2.33 -7.38 0.14
CA GLU A 22 3.02 -8.41 -0.64
C GLU A 22 2.08 -9.29 -1.47
N MET A 23 0.91 -9.66 -0.92
CA MET A 23 -0.08 -10.47 -1.63
C MET A 23 -0.83 -9.70 -2.72
N SER A 24 -0.94 -8.37 -2.60
CA SER A 24 -1.72 -7.55 -3.53
C SER A 24 -1.20 -7.61 -4.97
N GLY A 25 0.13 -7.62 -5.16
CA GLY A 25 0.77 -7.66 -6.48
C GLY A 25 0.37 -8.86 -7.33
N PRO A 26 0.65 -10.11 -6.91
CA PRO A 26 0.25 -11.30 -7.66
C PRO A 26 -1.28 -11.45 -7.75
N ALA A 27 -2.04 -11.06 -6.71
CA ALA A 27 -3.50 -11.13 -6.76
C ALA A 27 -4.08 -10.20 -7.85
N LEU A 28 -3.60 -8.96 -7.94
CA LEU A 28 -4.03 -8.01 -8.98
C LEU A 28 -3.57 -8.44 -10.38
N LEU A 29 -2.38 -9.01 -10.51
CA LEU A 29 -1.90 -9.55 -11.78
C LEU A 29 -2.78 -10.69 -12.28
N LEU A 30 -3.11 -11.65 -11.41
CA LEU A 30 -4.00 -12.77 -11.73
C LEU A 30 -5.42 -12.30 -12.01
N ALA A 31 -5.94 -11.34 -11.23
CA ALA A 31 -7.25 -10.75 -11.47
C ALA A 31 -7.30 -10.01 -12.82
N GLY A 32 -6.28 -9.20 -13.13
CA GLY A 32 -6.15 -8.52 -14.41
C GLY A 32 -6.12 -9.53 -15.57
N LEU A 33 -5.30 -10.58 -15.46
CA LEU A 33 -5.22 -11.64 -16.46
C LEU A 33 -6.56 -12.36 -16.64
N ALA A 34 -7.27 -12.67 -15.54
CA ALA A 34 -8.57 -13.34 -15.59
C ALA A 34 -9.65 -12.48 -16.27
N VAL A 35 -9.58 -11.16 -16.11
CA VAL A 35 -10.54 -10.22 -16.70
C VAL A 35 -10.21 -9.89 -18.16
N THR A 36 -8.94 -9.70 -18.50
CA THR A 36 -8.53 -9.24 -19.84
C THR A 36 -8.12 -10.38 -20.78
N GLY A 37 -7.71 -11.53 -20.23
CA GLY A 37 -7.09 -12.63 -20.99
C GLY A 37 -5.69 -12.31 -21.55
N SER A 38 -5.12 -11.15 -21.22
CA SER A 38 -3.88 -10.61 -21.80
C SER A 38 -2.83 -10.41 -20.73
N THR A 39 -1.70 -11.11 -20.86
CA THR A 39 -0.56 -10.97 -19.94
C THR A 39 0.08 -9.58 -20.03
N THR A 40 0.08 -8.98 -21.23
CA THR A 40 0.58 -7.62 -21.46
C THR A 40 -0.25 -6.58 -20.71
N ASP A 41 -1.59 -6.65 -20.82
CA ASP A 41 -2.47 -5.68 -20.17
C ASP A 41 -2.45 -5.83 -18.65
N ALA A 42 -2.44 -7.08 -18.15
CA ALA A 42 -2.31 -7.35 -16.73
C ALA A 42 -0.97 -6.82 -16.17
N SER A 43 0.13 -7.00 -16.91
CA SER A 43 1.45 -6.51 -16.52
C SER A 43 1.53 -4.98 -16.57
N ALA A 44 0.93 -4.35 -17.59
CA ALA A 44 0.86 -2.90 -17.71
C ALA A 44 0.07 -2.27 -16.56
N LEU A 45 -1.06 -2.89 -16.17
CA LEU A 45 -1.86 -2.46 -15.02
C LEU A 45 -1.05 -2.56 -13.72
N LEU A 46 -0.37 -3.69 -13.48
CA LEU A 46 0.49 -3.86 -12.30
C LEU A 46 1.63 -2.84 -12.27
N ALA A 47 2.26 -2.59 -13.42
CA ALA A 47 3.33 -1.58 -13.54
C ALA A 47 2.79 -0.17 -13.23
N GLY A 48 1.62 0.19 -13.75
CA GLY A 48 0.98 1.48 -13.49
C GLY A 48 0.64 1.69 -12.00
N ILE A 49 0.14 0.66 -11.32
CA ILE A 49 -0.09 0.69 -9.87
C ILE A 49 1.22 0.85 -9.11
N THR A 50 2.27 0.12 -9.51
CA THR A 50 3.60 0.20 -8.87
C THR A 50 4.19 1.60 -8.98
N VAL A 51 4.14 2.21 -10.17
CA VAL A 51 4.60 3.59 -10.37
C VAL A 51 3.79 4.55 -9.51
N SER A 52 2.47 4.37 -9.46
CA SER A 52 1.58 5.18 -8.63
C SER A 52 1.92 5.06 -7.14
N ALA A 53 2.21 3.86 -6.64
CA ALA A 53 2.64 3.62 -5.26
C ALA A 53 4.00 4.26 -4.96
N ALA A 54 4.96 4.14 -5.88
CA ALA A 54 6.30 4.72 -5.76
C ALA A 54 6.26 6.25 -5.68
N VAL A 55 5.32 6.89 -6.39
CA VAL A 55 5.11 8.35 -6.33
C VAL A 55 4.26 8.76 -5.12
N GLY A 56 3.23 7.96 -4.78
CA GLY A 56 2.30 8.27 -3.70
C GLY A 56 2.95 8.32 -2.32
N GLY A 57 3.90 7.42 -2.03
CA GLY A 57 4.61 7.39 -0.74
C GLY A 57 5.33 8.71 -0.41
N PRO A 58 6.24 9.19 -1.27
CA PRO A 58 6.91 10.49 -1.09
C PRO A 58 5.94 11.67 -1.01
N LEU A 59 4.90 11.71 -1.85
CA LEU A 59 3.92 12.79 -1.83
C LEU A 59 3.12 12.83 -0.52
N LEU A 60 2.65 11.68 -0.06
CA LEU A 60 1.95 11.57 1.21
C LEU A 60 2.89 11.89 2.38
N GLY A 61 4.13 11.40 2.34
CA GLY A 61 5.16 11.71 3.34
C GLY A 61 5.38 13.22 3.46
N ALA A 62 5.59 13.91 2.34
CA ALA A 62 5.76 15.37 2.33
C ALA A 62 4.52 16.12 2.85
N LEU A 63 3.31 15.63 2.57
CA LEU A 63 2.08 16.20 3.12
C LEU A 63 1.99 16.02 4.65
N LEU A 64 2.35 14.84 5.15
CA LEU A 64 2.38 14.54 6.57
C LEU A 64 3.44 15.36 7.32
N ASP A 65 4.63 15.51 6.74
CA ASP A 65 5.72 16.32 7.31
C ASP A 65 5.33 17.80 7.43
N ARG A 66 4.50 18.29 6.52
CA ARG A 66 3.98 19.66 6.56
C ARG A 66 2.84 19.85 7.57
N ALA A 67 2.19 18.77 8.02
CA ALA A 67 1.04 18.87 8.90
C ALA A 67 1.46 19.18 10.34
N ARG A 68 1.01 20.33 10.88
CA ARG A 68 1.29 20.73 12.29
C ARG A 68 0.71 19.76 13.34
N ARG A 69 -0.28 18.95 12.98
CA ARG A 69 -0.91 17.92 13.82
C ARG A 69 -1.23 16.69 12.96
N PRO A 70 -0.26 15.79 12.73
CA PRO A 70 -0.40 14.72 11.74
C PRO A 70 -1.48 13.68 12.11
N GLY A 71 -1.78 13.46 13.39
CA GLY A 71 -2.78 12.48 13.84
C GLY A 71 -4.26 12.84 13.57
N ARG A 72 -4.55 13.81 12.69
CA ARG A 72 -5.91 14.19 12.26
C ARG A 72 -6.14 14.02 10.76
N LEU A 73 -5.10 13.66 10.00
CA LEU A 73 -5.20 13.19 8.61
C LEU A 73 -5.46 11.69 8.63
#